data_AF-A0A8X8AS56-F1
#
_entry.id   AF-A0A8X8AS56-F1
#
_cell.length_a   1.000
_cell.length_b   1.000
_cell.length_c   1.000
_cell.angle_alpha   90.00
_cell.angle_beta   90.00
_cell.angle_gamma   90.00
#
_symmetry.space_group_name_H-M   'P 1'
#
loop_
_entity.id
_entity.type
_entity.pdbx_description
1 polymer ?
#
loop_
_entity_poly.entity_id
_entity_poly.type
_entity_poly.pdbx_seq_one_letter_code
_entity_poly.pdbx_strand_id
1 'polypeptide(L)'
;MRSFFVYDPVEKQFKVLSLTWSHGNAISEEHHVLTLETGKLSWRLIECSVPHYPENESVCIDGVLYYKAKPNQSSLRDEVMIICFDFRSEKFSFIRATEPFTGEVHRVETLNLINYKGKLALLKPNGSYSFSRENTSFEMWVLDDLEKKEWSKHIYKLPPQWQSVVPNYILKCVGVTGSNEILFSQHIPSSYPFYVFYYSLEKGTIRRVEIQRMREFLNRRVYTFLNHVENVKLMKDVL
;
A
#
# COMPACT_ATOMS: atom_id res chain seq x y z
N MET A 1 13.86 10.73 -7.34
CA MET A 1 12.76 10.32 -8.24
C MET A 1 12.01 9.16 -7.60
N ARG A 2 10.67 9.18 -7.65
CA ARG A 2 9.76 8.10 -7.25
C ARG A 2 8.85 7.81 -8.42
N SER A 3 8.60 6.53 -8.70
CA SER A 3 7.65 6.16 -9.74
C SER A 3 6.68 5.12 -9.20
N PHE A 4 5.42 5.25 -9.59
CA PHE A 4 4.32 4.36 -9.25
C PHE A 4 3.74 3.80 -10.54
N PHE A 5 3.62 2.48 -10.60
CA PHE A 5 3.08 1.76 -11.74
C PHE A 5 1.65 1.31 -11.41
N VAL A 6 0.72 1.64 -12.28
CA VAL A 6 -0.72 1.46 -12.04
C VAL A 6 -1.39 0.88 -13.27
N TYR A 7 -2.41 0.06 -13.05
CA TYR A 7 -3.34 -0.38 -14.07
C TYR A 7 -4.66 0.39 -13.92
N ASP A 8 -5.09 1.07 -14.98
CA ASP A 8 -6.41 1.68 -15.08
C ASP A 8 -7.40 0.63 -15.61
N PRO A 9 -8.31 0.10 -14.78
CA PRO A 9 -9.22 -0.96 -15.20
C PRO A 9 -10.29 -0.49 -16.19
N VAL A 10 -10.56 0.82 -16.29
CA VAL A 10 -11.60 1.35 -17.20
C VAL A 10 -11.05 1.51 -18.61
N GLU A 11 -9.89 2.16 -18.74
CA GLU A 11 -9.22 2.29 -20.05
C GLU A 11 -8.44 1.04 -20.44
N LYS A 12 -8.24 0.10 -19.49
CA LYS A 12 -7.48 -1.15 -19.65
C LYS A 12 -6.03 -0.91 -20.05
N GLN A 13 -5.42 0.11 -19.46
CA GLN A 13 -4.06 0.54 -19.78
C GLN A 13 -3.20 0.59 -18.52
N PHE A 14 -1.90 0.33 -18.69
CA PHE A 14 -0.93 0.61 -17.63
C PHE A 14 -0.47 2.05 -17.74
N LYS A 15 -0.38 2.73 -16.60
CA LYS A 15 0.08 4.11 -16.48
C LYS A 15 1.18 4.19 -15.41
N VAL A 16 2.09 5.14 -15.56
CA VAL A 16 3.17 5.40 -14.62
C VAL A 16 3.10 6.85 -14.20
N LEU A 17 2.99 7.10 -12.90
CA LEU A 17 3.22 8.41 -12.30
C LEU A 17 4.68 8.48 -11.84
N SER A 18 5.42 9.51 -12.24
CA SER A 18 6.79 9.74 -11.82
C SER A 18 6.96 11.14 -11.22
N LEU A 19 7.61 11.22 -10.06
CA LEU A 19 7.83 12.46 -9.32
C LEU A 19 9.33 12.69 -9.12
N THR A 20 9.79 13.89 -9.40
CA THR A 20 11.14 14.36 -9.05
C THR A 20 11.10 15.26 -7.82
N TRP A 21 12.23 15.42 -7.15
CA TRP A 21 12.39 16.37 -6.05
C TRP A 21 13.84 16.85 -6.02
N SER A 22 14.06 18.10 -5.64
CA SER A 22 15.40 18.65 -5.45
C SER A 22 16.03 18.19 -4.13
N HIS A 23 17.36 18.22 -4.08
CA HIS A 23 18.16 17.79 -2.93
C HIS A 23 18.02 18.68 -1.67
N GLY A 24 17.27 19.79 -1.73
CA GLY A 24 17.01 20.67 -0.60
C GLY A 24 15.92 20.12 0.33
N ASN A 25 14.72 20.69 0.24
CA ASN A 25 13.59 20.29 1.11
C ASN A 25 12.97 18.93 0.72
N ALA A 26 13.43 18.33 -0.39
CA ALA A 26 12.91 17.09 -0.98
C ALA A 26 11.38 17.11 -1.11
N ILE A 27 10.84 18.25 -1.54
CA ILE A 27 9.44 18.38 -1.94
C ILE A 27 9.34 18.02 -3.42
N SER A 28 8.26 17.35 -3.81
CA SER A 28 7.98 16.98 -5.20
C SER A 28 7.88 18.23 -6.08
N GLU A 29 8.63 18.27 -7.17
CA GLU A 29 8.68 19.39 -8.11
C GLU A 29 7.95 19.02 -9.40
N GLU A 30 8.58 18.21 -10.25
CA GLU A 30 8.00 17.80 -11.51
C GLU A 30 7.26 16.48 -11.37
N HIS A 31 6.07 16.43 -11.96
CA HIS A 31 5.19 15.27 -11.94
C HIS A 31 4.91 14.90 -13.39
N HIS A 32 5.17 13.64 -13.73
CA HIS A 32 5.02 13.16 -15.08
C HIS A 32 4.12 11.92 -15.11
N VAL A 33 3.25 11.86 -16.11
CA VAL A 33 2.46 10.67 -16.41
C VAL A 33 2.91 10.07 -17.73
N LEU A 34 3.01 8.76 -17.75
CA LEU A 34 3.21 7.97 -18.97
C LEU A 34 2.12 6.91 -19.05
N THR A 35 1.42 6.86 -20.19
CA THR A 35 0.58 5.71 -20.55
C THR A 35 1.44 4.71 -21.33
N LEU A 36 1.40 3.45 -20.92
CA LEU A 36 2.12 2.37 -21.57
C LEU A 36 1.24 1.76 -22.65
N GLU A 37 1.57 2.07 -23.90
CA GLU A 37 0.91 1.59 -25.10
C GLU A 37 1.92 0.93 -26.04
N THR A 38 1.45 0.17 -27.04
CA THR A 38 2.30 -0.53 -28.03
C THR A 38 2.97 0.40 -29.06
N GLY A 39 2.88 1.72 -28.86
CA GLY A 39 3.40 2.74 -29.75
C GLY A 39 4.52 3.59 -29.13
N LYS A 40 4.59 4.85 -29.55
CA LYS A 40 5.57 5.81 -29.02
C LYS A 40 5.18 6.22 -27.61
N LEU A 41 5.99 5.82 -26.64
CA LEU A 41 5.87 6.25 -25.25
C LEU A 41 6.21 7.74 -25.13
N SER A 42 5.32 8.53 -24.54
CA SER A 42 5.52 9.95 -24.27
C SER A 42 5.18 10.28 -22.83
N TRP A 43 6.16 10.83 -22.11
CA TRP A 43 5.94 11.44 -20.81
C TRP A 43 5.23 12.79 -20.99
N ARG A 44 4.20 13.04 -20.18
CA ARG A 44 3.51 14.32 -20.11
C ARG A 44 3.73 14.93 -18.73
N LEU A 45 4.15 16.19 -18.68
CA LEU A 45 4.21 16.96 -17.45
C LEU A 45 2.77 17.26 -16.99
N ILE A 46 2.52 17.08 -15.70
CA ILE A 46 1.23 17.39 -15.07
C ILE A 46 1.46 18.31 -13.86
N GLU A 47 0.45 19.12 -13.55
CA GLU A 47 0.50 20.00 -12.39
C GLU A 47 0.11 19.24 -11.12
N CYS A 48 0.86 19.46 -10.05
CA CYS A 48 0.51 18.99 -8.71
C CYS A 48 0.28 20.21 -7.81
N SER A 49 -0.93 20.34 -7.31
CA SER A 49 -1.33 21.41 -6.40
C SER A 49 -0.97 21.14 -4.93
N VAL A 50 -0.35 19.99 -4.64
CA VAL A 50 -0.10 19.52 -3.28
C VAL A 50 1.42 19.30 -3.11
N PRO A 51 2.17 20.24 -2.53
CA PRO A 51 3.59 20.03 -2.25
C PRO A 51 3.79 18.92 -1.22
N HIS A 52 4.55 17.88 -1.55
CA HIS A 52 4.77 16.74 -0.64
C HIS A 52 6.05 15.96 -0.95
N TYR A 53 6.52 15.13 -0.01
CA TYR A 53 7.56 14.14 -0.19
C TYR A 53 6.94 12.73 -0.23
N PRO A 54 7.02 11.99 -1.36
CA PRO A 54 6.39 10.69 -1.50
C PRO A 54 7.17 9.57 -0.78
N GLU A 55 6.46 8.76 0.01
CA GLU A 55 7.00 7.55 0.62
C GLU A 55 6.85 6.33 -0.33
N ASN A 56 7.38 5.18 0.08
CA ASN A 56 7.38 3.96 -0.76
C ASN A 56 6.01 3.28 -0.83
N GLU A 57 5.15 3.54 0.15
CA GLU A 57 3.93 2.77 0.36
C GLU A 57 2.77 3.33 -0.45
N SER A 58 2.15 2.46 -1.25
CA SER A 58 1.06 2.84 -2.13
C SER A 58 0.11 1.68 -2.38
N VAL A 59 -1.12 2.03 -2.77
CA VAL A 59 -2.13 1.09 -3.26
C VAL A 59 -2.89 1.76 -4.40
N CYS A 60 -3.19 1.00 -5.45
CA CYS A 60 -4.08 1.44 -6.51
C CYS A 60 -5.45 0.78 -6.35
N ILE A 61 -6.51 1.58 -6.42
CA ILE A 61 -7.90 1.16 -6.28
C ILE A 61 -8.69 1.84 -7.39
N ASP A 62 -9.27 1.06 -8.29
CA ASP A 62 -10.15 1.53 -9.37
C ASP A 62 -9.61 2.69 -10.23
N GLY A 63 -8.30 2.71 -10.49
CA GLY A 63 -7.62 3.74 -11.28
C GLY A 63 -7.18 4.97 -10.47
N VAL A 64 -7.39 4.96 -9.16
CA VAL A 64 -6.89 5.98 -8.24
C VAL A 64 -5.70 5.41 -7.45
N LEU A 65 -4.57 6.09 -7.52
CA LEU A 65 -3.38 5.78 -6.74
C LEU A 65 -3.42 6.51 -5.41
N TYR A 66 -3.32 5.76 -4.34
CA TYR A 66 -3.17 6.26 -2.98
C TYR A 66 -1.75 5.96 -2.51
N TYR A 67 -1.02 6.96 -2.04
CA TYR A 67 0.31 6.76 -1.47
C TYR A 67 0.57 7.67 -0.29
N LYS A 68 1.40 7.20 0.63
CA LYS A 68 1.82 8.02 1.77
C LYS A 68 2.76 9.11 1.32
N ALA A 69 2.61 10.27 1.92
CA ALA A 69 3.54 11.37 1.78
C ALA A 69 3.66 12.17 3.08
N LYS A 70 4.65 13.06 3.11
CA LYS A 70 4.86 14.06 4.16
C LYS A 70 4.91 15.45 3.54
N PRO A 71 4.66 16.54 4.28
CA PRO A 71 4.82 17.89 3.76
C PRO A 71 6.22 18.16 3.20
N ASN A 72 7.25 17.62 3.85
CA ASN A 72 8.64 17.60 3.36
C ASN A 72 9.41 16.43 4.00
N GLN A 73 10.66 16.21 3.59
CA GLN A 73 11.47 15.08 4.10
C GLN A 73 11.79 15.19 5.59
N SER A 74 11.91 16.39 6.13
CA SER A 74 12.22 16.65 7.55
C SER A 74 11.00 16.68 8.47
N SER A 75 9.78 16.62 7.92
CA SER A 75 8.53 16.64 8.69
C SER A 75 8.48 15.52 9.73
N LEU A 76 7.85 15.84 10.85
CA LEU A 76 7.66 14.88 11.93
C LEU A 76 6.82 13.69 11.47
N ARG A 77 7.00 12.58 12.17
CA ARG A 77 6.38 11.28 11.84
C ARG A 77 4.84 11.30 11.90
N ASP A 78 4.27 12.31 12.54
CA ASP A 78 2.82 12.41 12.77
C ASP A 78 2.12 13.32 11.74
N GLU A 79 2.87 13.93 10.81
CA GLU A 79 2.35 14.80 9.74
C GLU A 79 2.08 14.03 8.42
N VAL A 80 1.92 12.71 8.48
CA VAL A 80 1.69 11.91 7.27
C VAL A 80 0.34 12.25 6.65
N MET A 81 0.34 12.38 5.32
CA MET A 81 -0.84 12.54 4.48
C MET A 81 -0.91 11.39 3.47
N ILE A 82 -2.11 11.12 2.97
CA ILE A 82 -2.33 10.20 1.87
C ILE A 82 -2.63 11.05 0.65
N ILE A 83 -1.75 11.00 -0.34
CA ILE A 83 -1.99 11.61 -1.64
C ILE A 83 -2.87 10.66 -2.45
N CYS A 84 -3.87 11.24 -3.10
CA CYS A 84 -4.76 10.56 -4.02
C CYS A 84 -4.51 11.15 -5.41
N PHE A 85 -4.15 10.29 -6.37
CA PHE A 85 -3.98 10.69 -7.76
C PHE A 85 -4.91 9.87 -8.64
N ASP A 86 -5.89 10.53 -9.25
CA ASP A 86 -6.82 9.92 -10.19
C ASP A 86 -6.22 9.96 -11.60
N PHE A 87 -5.93 8.80 -12.19
CA PHE A 87 -5.32 8.70 -13.51
C PHE A 87 -6.25 9.07 -14.68
N ARG A 88 -7.57 9.21 -14.45
CA ARG A 88 -8.51 9.63 -15.49
C ARG A 88 -8.62 11.14 -15.56
N SER A 89 -8.79 11.77 -14.40
CA SER A 89 -8.86 13.23 -14.33
C SER A 89 -7.47 13.90 -14.26
N GLU A 90 -6.42 13.12 -14.00
CA GLU A 90 -5.05 13.57 -13.74
C GLU A 90 -4.96 14.61 -12.61
N LYS A 91 -5.84 14.49 -11.62
CA LYS A 91 -5.94 15.42 -10.49
C LYS A 91 -5.39 14.81 -9.21
N PHE A 92 -4.66 15.65 -8.48
CA PHE A 92 -4.24 15.35 -7.12
C PHE A 92 -5.26 15.85 -6.11
N SER A 93 -5.46 15.06 -5.06
CA SER A 93 -6.09 15.47 -3.81
C SER A 93 -5.35 14.81 -2.65
N PHE A 94 -5.72 15.14 -1.41
CA PHE A 94 -5.10 14.52 -0.25
C PHE A 94 -6.07 14.39 0.93
N ILE A 95 -5.74 13.43 1.79
CA ILE A 95 -6.41 13.18 3.06
C ILE A 95 -5.35 13.24 4.15
N ARG A 96 -5.62 13.91 5.27
CA ARG A 96 -4.70 13.84 6.41
C ARG A 96 -4.85 12.48 7.04
N ALA A 97 -3.77 11.72 7.17
CA ALA A 97 -3.87 10.36 7.69
C ALA A 97 -4.15 10.32 9.21
N THR A 98 -4.15 11.47 9.89
CA THR A 98 -4.64 11.66 11.26
C THR A 98 -6.16 11.82 11.37
N GLU A 99 -6.88 12.07 10.27
CA GLU A 99 -8.36 12.24 10.29
C GLU A 99 -9.12 11.10 10.98
N PRO A 100 -8.80 9.81 10.76
CA PRO A 100 -9.48 8.74 11.48
C PRO A 100 -9.12 8.64 12.97
N PHE A 101 -8.09 9.34 13.46
CA PHE A 101 -7.46 9.10 14.76
C PHE A 101 -7.69 10.22 15.80
N THR A 102 -8.72 11.04 15.64
CA THR A 102 -8.96 12.22 16.49
C THR A 102 -8.87 11.89 17.99
N GLY A 103 -7.95 12.56 18.71
CA GLY A 103 -7.79 12.43 20.16
C GLY A 103 -6.71 11.44 20.62
N GLU A 104 -6.02 10.74 19.72
CA GLU A 104 -4.98 9.79 20.08
C GLU A 104 -3.63 10.16 19.42
N VAL A 105 -2.53 10.18 20.20
CA VAL A 105 -1.17 10.42 19.68
C VAL A 105 -0.68 9.14 19.00
N HIS A 106 -1.04 8.95 17.72
CA HIS A 106 -0.61 7.79 16.95
C HIS A 106 0.50 8.14 15.97
N ARG A 107 1.50 7.26 15.90
CA ARG A 107 2.52 7.33 14.86
C ARG A 107 1.95 6.79 13.55
N VAL A 108 1.54 7.71 12.69
CA VAL A 108 0.83 7.48 11.41
C VAL A 108 1.67 6.67 10.39
N GLU A 109 2.99 6.64 10.56
CA GLU A 109 3.91 5.84 9.74
C GLU A 109 3.65 4.32 9.81
N THR A 110 2.99 3.84 10.86
CA THR A 110 2.74 2.41 11.14
C THR A 110 1.58 1.83 10.35
N LEU A 111 0.79 2.69 9.71
CA LEU A 111 -0.40 2.30 8.97
C LEU A 111 -0.01 1.51 7.74
N ASN A 112 -0.78 0.50 7.36
CA ASN A 112 -0.60 -0.18 6.08
C ASN A 112 -1.75 0.23 5.15
N LEU A 113 -1.46 0.77 3.97
CA LEU A 113 -2.45 1.12 2.96
C LEU A 113 -2.85 -0.14 2.22
N ILE A 114 -4.14 -0.44 2.19
CA ILE A 114 -4.68 -1.61 1.50
C ILE A 114 -5.92 -1.26 0.69
N ASN A 115 -6.18 -2.09 -0.30
CA ASN A 115 -7.48 -2.16 -0.96
C ASN A 115 -8.33 -3.17 -0.18
N TYR A 116 -9.38 -2.68 0.49
CA TYR A 116 -10.37 -3.50 1.15
C TYR A 116 -11.70 -3.36 0.42
N LYS A 117 -12.05 -4.38 -0.38
CA LYS A 117 -13.33 -4.45 -1.12
C LYS A 117 -13.60 -3.20 -1.98
N GLY A 118 -12.57 -2.69 -2.67
CA GLY A 118 -12.68 -1.50 -3.53
C GLY A 118 -12.61 -0.18 -2.77
N LYS A 119 -12.39 -0.20 -1.45
CA LYS A 119 -12.21 0.99 -0.63
C LYS A 119 -10.79 1.09 -0.09
N LEU A 120 -10.30 2.32 0.07
CA LEU A 120 -9.05 2.57 0.79
C LEU A 120 -9.23 2.19 2.25
N ALA A 121 -8.30 1.42 2.80
CA ALA A 121 -8.25 1.16 4.23
C ALA A 121 -6.82 1.25 4.80
N LEU A 122 -6.77 1.61 6.09
CA LEU A 122 -5.55 1.77 6.87
C LEU A 122 -5.49 0.69 7.96
N LEU A 123 -4.45 -0.14 7.92
CA LEU A 123 -4.22 -1.20 8.91
C LEU A 123 -3.19 -0.77 9.94
N LYS A 124 -3.57 -0.80 11.21
CA LYS A 124 -2.74 -0.40 12.32
C LYS A 124 -2.55 -1.53 13.32
N PRO A 125 -1.34 -2.10 13.45
CA PRO A 125 -1.06 -3.09 14.48
C PRO A 125 -1.17 -2.46 15.88
N ASN A 126 -1.75 -3.18 16.84
CA ASN A 126 -1.87 -2.68 18.21
C ASN A 126 -0.53 -2.82 18.96
N GLY A 127 -0.12 -1.76 19.67
CA GLY A 127 1.04 -1.80 20.58
C GLY A 127 2.42 -1.92 19.91
N SER A 128 2.54 -1.73 18.59
CA SER A 128 3.81 -1.86 17.86
C SER A 128 3.82 -1.01 16.57
N TYR A 129 5.01 -0.75 16.03
CA TYR A 129 5.19 -0.05 14.75
C TYR A 129 4.98 -0.93 13.51
N SER A 130 4.88 -2.24 13.72
CA SER A 130 4.78 -3.24 12.66
C SER A 130 4.08 -4.48 13.18
N PHE A 131 3.58 -5.32 12.27
CA PHE A 131 3.08 -6.63 12.65
C PHE A 131 4.25 -7.51 13.09
N SER A 132 4.18 -8.04 14.30
CA SER A 132 5.17 -8.90 14.91
C SER A 132 4.46 -9.94 15.77
N ARG A 133 5.26 -10.86 16.33
CA ARG A 133 4.79 -11.88 17.26
C ARG A 133 3.95 -11.33 18.41
N GLU A 134 4.29 -10.14 18.91
CA GLU A 134 3.71 -9.57 20.13
C GLU A 134 2.33 -8.93 19.94
N ASN A 135 1.86 -8.75 18.70
CA ASN A 135 0.55 -8.18 18.47
C ASN A 135 -0.56 -9.14 18.91
N THR A 136 -1.58 -8.57 19.57
CA THR A 136 -2.80 -9.28 19.98
C THR A 136 -4.03 -8.89 19.16
N SER A 137 -3.97 -7.74 18.49
CA SER A 137 -5.03 -7.21 17.65
C SER A 137 -4.48 -6.18 16.66
N PHE A 138 -5.33 -5.76 15.74
CA PHE A 138 -5.10 -4.60 14.90
C PHE A 138 -6.41 -3.86 14.62
N GLU A 139 -6.28 -2.59 14.26
CA GLU A 139 -7.38 -1.75 13.81
C GLU A 139 -7.34 -1.65 12.29
N MET A 140 -8.51 -1.68 11.66
CA MET A 140 -8.70 -1.39 10.24
C MET A 140 -9.67 -0.22 10.13
N TRP A 141 -9.20 0.86 9.51
CA TRP A 141 -9.99 2.05 9.23
C TRP A 141 -10.32 2.08 7.75
N VAL A 142 -11.59 1.99 7.39
CA VAL A 142 -12.04 1.96 6.00
C VAL A 142 -12.61 3.33 5.65
N LEU A 143 -12.15 3.92 4.54
CA LEU A 143 -12.67 5.18 4.03
C LEU A 143 -14.02 4.91 3.37
N ASP A 144 -15.10 5.32 4.01
CA ASP A 144 -16.45 5.08 3.53
C ASP A 144 -16.92 6.11 2.50
N ASP A 145 -16.54 7.36 2.71
CA ASP A 145 -16.84 8.49 1.84
C ASP A 145 -15.60 9.39 1.73
N LEU A 146 -15.06 9.53 0.51
CA LEU A 146 -13.86 10.34 0.25
C LEU A 146 -14.13 11.84 0.37
N GLU A 147 -15.32 12.31 -0.04
CA GLU A 147 -15.66 13.74 -0.05
C GLU A 147 -15.94 14.23 1.36
N LYS A 148 -16.72 13.46 2.12
CA LYS A 148 -17.02 13.74 3.54
C LYS A 148 -15.89 13.34 4.48
N LYS A 149 -14.92 12.56 4.00
CA LYS A 149 -13.80 12.00 4.77
C LYS A 149 -14.27 11.17 5.96
N GLU A 150 -15.31 10.37 5.74
CA GLU A 150 -15.90 9.52 6.76
C GLU A 150 -15.18 8.16 6.81
N TRP A 151 -14.87 7.70 8.02
CA TRP A 151 -14.14 6.46 8.26
C TRP A 151 -14.91 5.53 9.19
N SER A 152 -14.95 4.24 8.88
CA SER A 152 -15.41 3.19 9.80
C SER A 152 -14.23 2.46 10.43
N LYS A 153 -14.31 2.24 11.75
CA LYS A 153 -13.32 1.51 12.54
C LYS A 153 -13.76 0.07 12.75
N HIS A 154 -12.88 -0.87 12.41
CA HIS A 154 -13.01 -2.28 12.73
C HIS A 154 -11.82 -2.75 13.57
N ILE A 155 -12.07 -3.55 14.60
CA ILE A 155 -11.03 -4.10 15.47
C ILE A 155 -11.03 -5.62 15.29
N TYR A 156 -9.87 -6.17 14.92
CA TYR A 156 -9.69 -7.59 14.70
C TYR A 156 -8.75 -8.16 15.75
N LYS A 157 -9.19 -9.22 16.44
CA LYS A 157 -8.34 -9.97 17.38
C LYS A 157 -7.51 -10.97 16.59
N LEU A 158 -6.23 -11.04 16.91
CA LEU A 158 -5.34 -12.08 16.40
C LEU A 158 -5.57 -13.35 17.24
N PRO A 159 -5.62 -14.55 16.63
CA PRO A 159 -5.88 -15.76 17.36
C PRO A 159 -4.71 -16.08 18.29
N PRO A 160 -4.91 -16.86 19.37
CA PRO A 160 -3.82 -17.24 20.29
C PRO A 160 -2.62 -17.88 19.58
N GLN A 161 -2.88 -18.66 18.52
CA GLN A 161 -1.86 -19.28 17.68
C GLN A 161 -1.02 -18.29 16.85
N TRP A 162 -1.36 -16.99 16.79
CA TRP A 162 -0.55 -15.98 16.13
C TRP A 162 0.89 -16.00 16.63
N GLN A 163 1.08 -16.00 17.95
CA GLN A 163 2.41 -15.99 18.58
C GLN A 163 3.23 -17.25 18.29
N SER A 164 2.59 -18.40 18.06
CA SER A 164 3.30 -19.64 17.72
C SER A 164 3.56 -19.77 16.22
N VAL A 165 2.66 -19.24 15.38
CA VAL A 165 2.75 -19.31 13.93
C VAL A 165 3.73 -18.28 13.38
N VAL A 166 3.70 -17.05 13.90
CA VAL A 166 4.55 -15.92 13.53
C VAL A 166 5.78 -15.89 14.44
N PRO A 167 6.98 -16.20 13.92
CA PRO A 167 8.24 -16.07 14.66
C PRO A 167 8.56 -14.60 14.97
N ASN A 168 9.75 -14.33 15.51
CA ASN A 168 10.24 -12.97 15.75
C ASN A 168 10.58 -12.22 14.44
N TYR A 169 9.56 -11.97 13.63
CA TYR A 169 9.63 -11.29 12.34
C TYR A 169 8.92 -9.95 12.39
N ILE A 170 9.41 -9.02 11.56
CA ILE A 170 8.71 -7.79 11.22
C ILE A 170 7.95 -8.05 9.92
N LEU A 171 6.64 -8.11 10.03
CA LEU A 171 5.72 -8.35 8.93
C LEU A 171 5.15 -7.03 8.41
N LYS A 172 5.02 -6.97 7.08
CA LYS A 172 4.27 -5.94 6.37
C LYS A 172 3.00 -6.54 5.81
N CYS A 173 1.92 -5.76 5.85
CA CYS A 173 0.71 -6.11 5.14
C CYS A 173 0.97 -5.90 3.64
N VAL A 174 0.70 -6.92 2.84
CA VAL A 174 0.78 -6.86 1.38
C VAL A 174 -0.56 -6.40 0.78
N GLY A 175 -1.67 -6.75 1.45
CA GLY A 175 -3.03 -6.38 1.07
C GLY A 175 -4.03 -7.47 1.42
N VAL A 176 -5.21 -7.41 0.82
CA VAL A 176 -6.32 -8.34 1.06
C VAL A 176 -6.64 -9.13 -0.20
N THR A 177 -6.81 -10.45 -0.06
CA THR A 177 -7.20 -11.35 -1.14
C THR A 177 -8.70 -11.24 -1.44
N GLY A 178 -9.15 -11.78 -2.59
CA GLY A 178 -10.58 -11.87 -2.90
C GLY A 178 -11.39 -12.73 -1.90
N SER A 179 -10.73 -13.56 -1.11
CA SER A 179 -11.32 -14.40 -0.04
C SER A 179 -11.34 -13.71 1.34
N ASN A 180 -11.16 -12.38 1.40
CA ASN A 180 -11.08 -11.61 2.65
C ASN A 180 -9.97 -12.12 3.61
N GLU A 181 -8.84 -12.58 3.06
CA GLU A 181 -7.65 -12.89 3.84
C GLU A 181 -6.63 -11.75 3.71
N ILE A 182 -6.09 -11.25 4.82
CA ILE A 182 -4.94 -10.36 4.80
C ILE A 182 -3.68 -11.19 4.56
N LEU A 183 -2.89 -10.80 3.57
CA LEU A 183 -1.56 -11.37 3.31
C LEU A 183 -0.49 -10.54 4.02
N PHE A 184 0.32 -11.20 4.84
CA PHE A 184 1.51 -10.64 5.45
C PHE A 184 2.78 -11.30 4.91
N SER A 185 3.84 -10.51 4.76
CA SER A 185 5.14 -10.96 4.26
C SER A 185 6.28 -10.21 4.94
N GLN A 186 7.46 -10.82 4.98
CA GLN A 186 8.69 -10.16 5.39
C GLN A 186 9.26 -9.36 4.22
N HIS A 187 9.55 -8.07 4.43
CA HIS A 187 10.22 -7.25 3.43
C HIS A 187 11.72 -7.59 3.29
N ILE A 188 12.37 -8.01 4.39
CA ILE A 188 13.76 -8.49 4.40
C ILE A 188 13.78 -9.79 5.19
N PRO A 189 13.89 -10.96 4.52
CA PRO A 189 13.95 -12.25 5.20
C PRO A 189 15.18 -12.34 6.09
N SER A 190 14.99 -12.53 7.40
CA SER A 190 16.10 -12.67 8.35
C SER A 190 16.50 -14.12 8.61
N SER A 191 15.68 -15.09 8.19
CA SER A 191 15.93 -16.52 8.40
C SER A 191 15.22 -17.40 7.36
N TYR A 192 15.67 -18.65 7.24
CA TYR A 192 15.06 -19.69 6.42
C TYR A 192 14.35 -20.71 7.33
N PRO A 193 13.21 -21.29 6.91
CA PRO A 193 12.46 -21.06 5.67
C PRO A 193 11.72 -19.71 5.62
N PHE A 194 11.46 -19.22 4.39
CA PHE A 194 10.67 -18.00 4.18
C PHE A 194 9.18 -18.35 4.11
N TYR A 195 8.38 -17.63 4.89
CA TYR A 195 6.94 -17.81 4.92
C TYR A 195 6.21 -16.52 4.57
N VAL A 196 5.06 -16.69 3.92
CA VAL A 196 3.98 -15.71 3.90
C VAL A 196 2.84 -16.17 4.81
N PHE A 197 2.08 -15.23 5.36
CA PHE A 197 1.03 -15.52 6.33
C PHE A 197 -0.31 -14.98 5.85
N TYR A 198 -1.35 -15.80 5.95
CA TYR A 198 -2.71 -15.44 5.60
C TYR A 198 -3.56 -15.40 6.87
N TYR A 199 -4.18 -14.26 7.13
CA TYR A 199 -5.15 -14.08 8.22
C TYR A 199 -6.56 -13.91 7.64
N SER A 200 -7.49 -14.80 7.97
CA SER A 200 -8.88 -14.68 7.54
C SER A 200 -9.62 -13.67 8.40
N LEU A 201 -10.10 -12.58 7.80
CA LEU A 201 -10.92 -11.58 8.49
C LEU A 201 -12.25 -12.16 8.99
N GLU A 202 -12.81 -13.14 8.27
CA GLU A 202 -14.08 -13.77 8.60
C GLU A 202 -13.94 -14.81 9.73
N LYS A 203 -12.91 -15.66 9.64
CA LYS A 203 -12.73 -16.78 10.58
C LYS A 203 -11.86 -16.42 11.78
N GLY A 204 -11.12 -15.31 11.71
CA GLY A 204 -10.12 -14.95 12.72
C GLY A 204 -8.97 -15.95 12.83
N THR A 205 -8.73 -16.75 11.79
CA THR A 205 -7.70 -17.80 11.76
C THR A 205 -6.48 -17.35 10.99
N ILE A 206 -5.31 -17.90 11.33
CA ILE A 206 -4.05 -17.68 10.61
C ILE A 206 -3.47 -18.99 10.08
N ARG A 207 -2.89 -18.92 8.89
CA ARG A 207 -2.05 -19.98 8.30
C ARG A 207 -0.76 -19.37 7.74
N ARG A 208 0.29 -20.17 7.63
CA ARG A 208 1.54 -19.80 6.94
C ARG A 208 1.80 -20.73 5.76
N VAL A 209 2.44 -20.20 4.73
CA VAL A 209 2.82 -20.94 3.52
C VAL A 209 4.31 -20.73 3.28
N GLU A 210 5.07 -21.82 3.15
CA GLU A 210 6.49 -21.76 2.80
C GLU A 210 6.64 -21.40 1.33
N ILE A 211 7.47 -20.41 1.02
CA ILE A 211 7.91 -20.16 -0.35
C ILE A 211 9.29 -20.81 -0.52
N GLN A 212 9.34 -21.77 -1.43
CA GLN A 212 10.56 -22.54 -1.70
C GLN A 212 11.60 -21.68 -2.43
N ARG A 213 12.86 -22.14 -2.39
CA ARG A 213 14.00 -21.51 -3.12
C ARG A 213 14.31 -20.07 -2.69
N MET A 214 13.91 -19.68 -1.49
CA MET A 214 14.16 -18.34 -0.94
C MET A 214 15.50 -18.19 -0.20
N ARG A 215 16.31 -19.25 -0.08
CA ARG A 215 17.56 -19.24 0.70
C ARG A 215 18.59 -18.24 0.17
N GLU A 216 18.68 -18.07 -1.15
CA GLU A 216 19.63 -17.15 -1.79
C GLU A 216 19.23 -15.66 -1.64
N PHE A 217 17.99 -15.41 -1.22
CA PHE A 217 17.41 -14.08 -1.05
C PHE A 217 17.35 -13.63 0.41
N LEU A 218 17.98 -14.37 1.33
CA LEU A 218 18.13 -13.94 2.72
C LEU A 218 18.85 -12.59 2.80
N ASN A 219 18.39 -11.72 3.70
CA ASN A 219 18.88 -10.35 3.88
C ASN A 219 18.76 -9.45 2.62
N ARG A 220 18.03 -9.88 1.59
CA ARG A 220 17.68 -9.06 0.43
C ARG A 220 16.26 -8.53 0.56
N ARG A 221 15.98 -7.42 -0.10
CA ARG A 221 14.60 -6.90 -0.18
C ARG A 221 13.76 -7.82 -1.05
N VAL A 222 12.61 -8.24 -0.54
CA VAL A 222 11.62 -9.04 -1.23
C VAL A 222 10.35 -8.22 -1.40
N TYR A 223 9.88 -8.12 -2.63
CA TYR A 223 8.61 -7.48 -2.96
C TYR A 223 7.57 -8.56 -3.22
N THR A 224 6.50 -8.55 -2.43
CA THR A 224 5.36 -9.47 -2.58
C THR A 224 4.22 -8.72 -3.23
N PHE A 225 3.61 -9.30 -4.26
CA PHE A 225 2.46 -8.72 -4.96
C PHE A 225 1.27 -9.68 -4.88
N LEU A 226 0.10 -9.15 -4.59
CA LEU A 226 -1.16 -9.90 -4.66
C LEU A 226 -1.66 -9.98 -6.10
N ASN A 227 -2.41 -11.04 -6.41
CA ASN A 227 -3.15 -11.19 -7.66
C ASN A 227 -2.29 -11.00 -8.93
N HIS A 228 -1.01 -11.41 -8.88
CA HIS A 228 -0.16 -11.40 -10.05
C HIS A 228 -0.76 -12.33 -11.13
N VAL A 229 -0.93 -11.80 -12.34
CA VAL A 229 -1.40 -12.54 -13.51
C VAL A 229 -0.22 -12.64 -14.48
N GLU A 230 0.28 -13.85 -14.73
CA GLU A 230 1.45 -14.07 -15.59
C GLU A 230 1.20 -13.75 -17.08
N ASN A 231 -0.05 -13.84 -17.54
CA ASN A 231 -0.41 -13.66 -18.95
C ASN A 231 -1.64 -12.76 -19.12
N VAL A 232 -1.41 -11.52 -19.52
CA VAL A 232 -2.47 -10.61 -19.99
C VAL A 232 -2.43 -10.60 -21.52
N LYS A 233 -2.93 -11.67 -22.16
CA LYS A 233 -3.08 -11.65 -23.62
C LYS A 233 -4.13 -10.61 -23.97
N LEU A 234 -3.74 -9.54 -24.67
CA LEU A 234 -4.68 -8.69 -25.40
C LEU A 234 -5.44 -9.60 -26.38
N MET A 235 -6.74 -9.82 -26.12
CA MET A 235 -7.60 -10.39 -27.15
C MET A 235 -7.59 -9.39 -28.30
N LYS A 236 -6.95 -9.78 -29.40
CA LYS A 236 -7.07 -9.02 -30.66
C LYS A 236 -8.54 -9.04 -31.00
N ASP A 237 -9.12 -7.87 -31.22
CA ASP A 237 -10.50 -7.71 -31.67
C ASP A 237 -10.73 -8.69 -32.83
N VAL A 238 -11.65 -9.63 -32.60
CA VAL A 238 -12.24 -10.41 -33.68
C VAL A 238 -13.18 -9.45 -34.38
N LEU A 239 -12.66 -8.80 -35.42
CA LEU A 239 -13.45 -8.10 -36.44
C LEU A 239 -14.46 -9.05 -37.08
#